data_AF-A0A3C0ET56-F1
#
_entry.id   AF-A0A3C0ET56-F1
#
_cell.length_a   1.000
_cell.length_b   1.000
_cell.length_c   1.000
_cell.angle_alpha   90.00
_cell.angle_beta   90.00
_cell.angle_gamma   90.00
#
_symmetry.space_group_name_H-M   'P 1'
#
loop_
_entity.id
_entity.type
_entity.pdbx_description
1 polymer ?
#
loop_
_entity_poly.entity_id
_entity_poly.type
_entity_poly.pdbx_seq_one_letter_code
_entity_poly.pdbx_strand_id
1 'polypeptide(L)'
;MYARDEYGIVTTIPPKHGRPTNKPPGGYYRRLMSQRIHLRPYGQRWQVETVFSMIKRNQGAVIAAHSYHARNREMRLAVLTHNIGILLVKWLFYRAFLTPFPSQS
;
A
#
# COMPACT_ATOMS: atom_id res chain seq x y z
N MET A 1 -26.72 -9.46 -1.22
CA MET A 1 -26.70 -9.27 -2.69
C MET A 1 -27.36 -7.92 -2.95
N TYR A 2 -26.65 -6.81 -2.85
CA TYR A 2 -27.30 -5.48 -2.88
C TYR A 2 -26.40 -4.38 -3.47
N ALA A 3 -25.18 -4.19 -2.95
CA ALA A 3 -24.31 -3.08 -3.36
C ALA A 3 -23.85 -3.07 -4.84
N ARG A 4 -23.74 -4.23 -5.51
CA ARG A 4 -23.24 -4.31 -6.90
C ARG A 4 -24.31 -4.07 -7.95
N ASP A 5 -25.54 -4.46 -7.65
CA ASP A 5 -26.68 -4.36 -8.57
C ASP A 5 -27.28 -2.95 -8.49
N GLU A 6 -27.35 -2.40 -7.28
CA GLU A 6 -27.98 -1.11 -7.01
C GLU A 6 -27.06 0.10 -7.29
N TYR A 7 -25.74 -0.04 -7.06
CA TYR A 7 -24.77 1.06 -7.23
C TYR A 7 -23.73 0.80 -8.33
N GLY A 8 -23.84 -0.30 -9.09
CA GLY A 8 -22.90 -0.64 -10.16
C GLY A 8 -21.45 -0.83 -9.69
N ILE A 9 -21.23 -1.09 -8.40
CA ILE A 9 -19.89 -1.13 -7.79
C ILE A 9 -19.08 -2.29 -8.38
N VAL A 10 -17.98 -1.94 -9.04
CA VAL A 10 -17.01 -2.89 -9.57
C VAL A 10 -15.90 -3.11 -8.54
N THR A 11 -15.54 -4.36 -8.32
CA THR A 11 -14.43 -4.76 -7.45
C THR A 11 -13.07 -4.59 -8.11
N THR A 12 -12.11 -4.06 -7.35
CA THR A 12 -10.69 -4.03 -7.72
C THR A 12 -10.01 -5.39 -7.50
N ILE A 13 -10.58 -6.26 -6.68
CA ILE A 13 -10.03 -7.59 -6.37
C ILE A 13 -10.23 -8.54 -7.55
N PRO A 14 -9.18 -9.26 -8.00
CA PRO A 14 -9.27 -10.19 -9.11
C PRO A 14 -10.22 -11.34 -8.83
N PRO A 15 -11.01 -11.78 -9.83
CA PRO A 15 -11.96 -12.88 -9.69
C PRO A 15 -11.31 -14.26 -9.54
N LYS A 16 -9.99 -14.34 -9.75
CA LYS A 16 -9.18 -15.55 -9.62
C LYS A 16 -8.00 -15.27 -8.71
N HIS A 17 -7.71 -16.22 -7.84
CA HIS A 17 -6.51 -16.27 -7.03
C HIS A 17 -5.79 -17.58 -7.36
N GLY A 18 -4.47 -17.53 -7.58
CA GLY A 18 -3.67 -18.70 -7.97
C GLY A 18 -3.08 -18.61 -9.39
N ARG A 19 -2.72 -19.78 -9.95
CA ARG A 19 -1.96 -19.89 -11.20
C ARG A 19 -2.65 -19.15 -12.36
N PRO A 20 -1.90 -18.33 -13.14
CA PRO A 20 -2.46 -17.67 -14.31
C PRO A 20 -3.03 -18.73 -15.27
N THR A 21 -4.30 -18.57 -15.63
CA THR A 21 -4.99 -19.44 -16.57
C THR A 21 -5.80 -18.60 -17.54
N ASN A 22 -5.75 -18.96 -18.82
CA ASN A 22 -6.51 -18.28 -19.88
C ASN A 22 -7.99 -18.66 -19.91
N LYS A 23 -8.41 -19.68 -19.13
CA LYS A 23 -9.83 -20.04 -19.04
C LYS A 23 -10.59 -18.86 -18.43
N PRO A 24 -11.77 -18.46 -18.92
CA PRO A 24 -12.58 -17.46 -18.23
C PRO A 24 -13.01 -17.97 -16.85
N PRO A 25 -13.21 -17.11 -15.84
CA PRO A 25 -13.79 -17.53 -14.58
C PRO A 25 -15.25 -17.96 -14.78
N GLY A 26 -15.64 -19.07 -14.15
CA GLY A 26 -17.04 -19.48 -14.07
C GLY A 26 -17.85 -18.53 -13.18
N GLY A 27 -19.11 -18.30 -13.56
CA GLY A 27 -20.07 -17.44 -12.84
C GLY A 27 -20.21 -16.04 -13.45
N TYR A 28 -21.45 -15.57 -13.55
CA TYR A 28 -21.83 -14.27 -14.15
C TYR A 28 -20.99 -13.11 -13.61
N TYR A 29 -20.99 -12.91 -12.28
CA TYR A 29 -20.25 -11.81 -11.66
C TYR A 29 -18.74 -11.93 -11.82
N ARG A 30 -18.16 -13.14 -11.72
CA ARG A 30 -16.71 -13.32 -11.87
C ARG A 30 -16.23 -13.00 -13.29
N ARG A 31 -17.08 -13.23 -14.29
CA ARG A 31 -16.83 -12.85 -15.68
C ARG A 31 -16.81 -11.33 -15.85
N LEU A 32 -17.78 -10.62 -15.27
CA LEU A 32 -17.82 -9.15 -15.25
C LEU A 32 -16.61 -8.54 -14.53
N MET A 33 -16.22 -9.12 -13.39
CA MET A 33 -15.04 -8.71 -12.64
C MET A 33 -13.74 -8.87 -13.45
N SER A 34 -13.63 -9.93 -14.26
CA SER A 34 -12.45 -10.19 -15.10
C SER A 34 -12.32 -9.23 -16.28
N GLN A 35 -13.45 -8.75 -16.80
CA GLN A 35 -13.46 -7.82 -17.93
C GLN A 35 -13.19 -6.39 -17.49
N ARG A 36 -13.55 -6.04 -16.25
CA ARG A 36 -13.47 -4.68 -15.71
C ARG A 36 -12.34 -4.47 -14.70
N ILE A 37 -11.45 -5.44 -14.53
CA ILE A 37 -10.31 -5.30 -13.61
C ILE A 37 -9.19 -4.48 -14.25
N HIS A 38 -8.83 -3.38 -13.59
CA HIS A 38 -7.62 -2.63 -13.90
C HIS A 38 -6.43 -3.29 -13.19
N LEU A 39 -5.70 -4.14 -13.91
CA LEU A 39 -4.55 -4.89 -13.36
C LEU A 39 -3.40 -3.97 -12.92
N ARG A 40 -3.22 -2.81 -13.55
CA ARG A 40 -2.17 -1.83 -13.20
C ARG A 40 -2.30 -1.28 -11.77
N PRO A 41 -3.43 -0.64 -11.37
CA PRO A 41 -3.60 -0.17 -9.99
C PRO A 41 -3.66 -1.32 -8.98
N TYR A 42 -4.18 -2.51 -9.35
CA TYR A 42 -4.14 -3.68 -8.47
C TYR A 42 -2.70 -4.15 -8.19
N GLY A 43 -1.84 -4.12 -9.20
CA GLY A 43 -0.43 -4.49 -9.10
C GLY A 43 0.40 -3.56 -8.20
N GLN A 44 -0.11 -2.41 -7.79
CA GLN A 44 0.54 -1.50 -6.84
C GLN A 44 0.04 -1.68 -5.41
N ARG A 45 -0.94 -2.57 -5.17
CA ARG A 45 -1.48 -2.85 -3.83
C ARG A 45 -0.39 -3.28 -2.84
N TRP A 46 0.59 -4.06 -3.30
CA TRP A 46 1.70 -4.49 -2.45
C TRP A 46 2.47 -3.29 -1.87
N GLN A 47 2.57 -2.17 -2.59
CA GLN A 47 3.25 -0.97 -2.10
C GLN A 47 2.53 -0.40 -0.86
N VAL A 48 1.19 -0.36 -0.90
CA VAL A 48 0.37 0.10 0.23
C VAL A 48 0.52 -0.85 1.41
N GLU A 49 0.51 -2.16 1.18
CA GLU A 49 0.70 -3.17 2.23
C GLU A 49 2.10 -3.07 2.87
N THR A 50 3.14 -2.79 2.07
CA THR A 50 4.49 -2.52 2.54
C THR A 50 4.52 -1.27 3.43
N VAL A 51 3.92 -0.16 2.99
CA VAL A 51 3.84 1.08 3.79
C VAL A 51 3.14 0.84 5.13
N PHE A 52 1.98 0.17 5.12
CA PHE A 52 1.28 -0.16 6.37
C PHE A 52 2.12 -1.06 7.28
N SER A 53 2.84 -2.03 6.72
CA SER A 53 3.72 -2.90 7.49
C SER A 53 4.89 -2.14 8.11
N MET A 54 5.49 -1.18 7.37
CA MET A 54 6.57 -0.32 7.88
C MET A 54 6.09 0.56 9.02
N ILE A 55 4.92 1.20 8.87
CA ILE A 55 4.34 2.03 9.93
C ILE A 55 4.09 1.19 11.18
N LYS A 56 3.46 0.02 11.05
CA LYS A 56 3.18 -0.85 12.20
C LYS A 56 4.45 -1.32 12.92
N ARG A 57 5.50 -1.71 12.17
CA ARG A 57 6.75 -2.19 12.75
C ARG A 57 7.53 -1.09 13.45
N ASN A 58 7.60 0.10 12.85
CA ASN A 58 8.45 1.18 13.34
C ASN A 58 7.78 2.06 14.39
N GLN A 59 6.45 2.20 14.33
CA GLN A 59 5.70 3.16 15.13
C GLN A 59 4.56 2.52 15.94
N GLY A 60 4.29 1.22 15.77
CA GLY A 60 3.19 0.53 16.44
C GLY A 60 3.29 0.49 17.96
N ALA A 61 4.51 0.53 18.52
CA ALA A 61 4.72 0.59 19.96
C ALA A 61 4.41 1.97 20.57
N VAL A 62 4.38 3.03 19.74
CA VAL A 62 4.21 4.43 20.18
C VAL A 62 2.75 4.89 20.05
N ILE A 63 1.97 4.25 19.19
CA ILE A 63 0.54 4.53 18.99
C ILE A 63 -0.25 3.87 20.12
N ALA A 64 -0.79 4.68 21.04
CA ALA A 64 -1.50 4.19 22.22
C ALA A 64 -2.90 4.81 22.40
N ALA A 65 -3.36 5.68 21.50
CA ALA A 65 -4.64 6.36 21.68
C ALA A 65 -5.86 5.43 21.58
N HIS A 66 -6.72 5.50 22.60
CA HIS A 66 -7.97 4.75 22.64
C HIS A 66 -9.17 5.50 22.04
N SER A 67 -9.21 6.85 22.13
CA SER A 67 -10.34 7.63 21.59
C SER A 67 -10.26 7.81 20.07
N TYR A 68 -11.42 7.96 19.41
CA TYR A 68 -11.51 8.10 17.95
C TYR A 68 -10.70 9.28 17.42
N HIS A 69 -10.86 10.46 18.03
CA HIS A 69 -10.16 11.68 17.61
C HIS A 69 -8.65 11.60 17.85
N ALA A 70 -8.23 11.04 18.99
CA ALA A 70 -6.81 10.87 19.28
C ALA A 70 -6.17 9.86 18.33
N ARG A 71 -6.82 8.73 18.04
CA ARG A 71 -6.35 7.73 17.07
C ARG A 71 -6.20 8.30 15.66
N ASN A 72 -7.14 9.13 15.23
CA ASN A 72 -7.04 9.80 13.92
C ASN A 72 -5.85 10.77 13.85
N ARG A 73 -5.61 11.53 14.92
CA ARG A 73 -4.41 12.40 15.01
C ARG A 73 -3.12 11.59 15.02
N GLU A 74 -3.05 10.50 15.79
CA GLU A 74 -1.89 9.61 15.82
C GLU A 74 -1.62 8.97 14.47
N MET A 75 -2.64 8.48 13.77
CA MET A 75 -2.46 7.93 12.42
C MET A 75 -1.92 8.98 11.43
N ARG A 76 -2.38 10.24 11.51
CA ARG A 76 -1.86 11.31 10.66
C ARG A 76 -0.40 11.61 10.96
N LEU A 77 -0.04 11.68 12.25
CA LEU A 77 1.35 11.87 12.67
C LEU A 77 2.23 10.69 12.22
N ALA A 78 1.75 9.45 12.36
CA ALA A 78 2.46 8.26 11.92
C ALA A 78 2.83 8.32 10.42
N VAL A 79 1.88 8.72 9.58
CA VAL A 79 2.10 8.91 8.14
C VAL A 79 3.12 10.03 7.88
N LEU A 80 3.02 11.16 8.58
CA LEU A 80 3.98 12.27 8.43
C LEU A 80 5.39 11.84 8.85
N THR A 81 5.53 11.20 10.01
CA THR A 81 6.81 10.69 10.51
C THR A 81 7.41 9.66 9.56
N HIS A 82 6.59 8.78 8.98
CA HIS A 82 7.05 7.81 8.00
C HIS A 82 7.61 8.50 6.73
N ASN A 83 6.87 9.48 6.19
CA ASN A 83 7.31 10.24 5.01
C ASN A 83 8.59 11.04 5.25
N ILE A 84 8.69 11.72 6.40
CA ILE A 84 9.90 12.45 6.79
C ILE A 84 11.07 11.49 6.94
N GLY A 85 10.87 10.32 7.56
CA GLY A 85 11.89 9.29 7.66
C GLY A 85 12.43 8.83 6.31
N ILE A 86 11.55 8.60 5.32
CA ILE A 86 11.97 8.26 3.95
C ILE A 86 12.83 9.38 3.34
N LEU A 87 12.41 10.64 3.49
CA LEU A 87 13.18 11.78 2.99
C LEU A 87 14.55 11.87 3.67
N LEU A 88 14.61 11.77 5.00
CA LEU A 88 15.88 11.81 5.74
C LEU A 88 16.85 10.72 5.29
N VAL A 89 16.36 9.49 5.13
CA VAL A 89 17.16 8.37 4.61
C VAL A 89 17.66 8.67 3.20
N LYS A 90 16.79 9.15 2.31
CA LYS A 90 17.17 9.51 0.94
C LYS A 90 18.23 10.62 0.91
N TRP A 91 18.07 11.66 1.72
CA TRP A 91 19.02 12.77 1.84
C TRP A 91 20.37 12.31 2.40
N LEU A 92 20.36 11.46 3.44
CA LEU A 92 21.57 10.88 4.02
C LEU A 92 22.37 10.09 2.98
N PHE A 93 21.71 9.18 2.26
CA PHE A 93 22.37 8.38 1.24
C PHE A 93 22.81 9.23 0.03
N TYR A 94 21.99 10.19 -0.41
CA TYR A 94 22.38 11.13 -1.45
C TYR A 94 23.68 11.87 -1.08
N ARG A 95 23.80 12.34 0.17
CA ARG A 95 25.01 13.03 0.66
C ARG A 95 26.20 12.09 0.79
N ALA A 96 26.01 10.84 1.20
CA ALA A 96 27.08 9.84 1.30
C ALA A 96 27.70 9.52 -0.07
N PHE A 97 26.92 9.51 -1.15
CA PHE A 97 27.44 9.34 -2.51
C PHE A 97 28.16 10.57 -3.06
N LEU A 98 27.95 11.76 -2.48
CA LEU A 98 28.59 13.00 -2.90
C LEU A 98 29.92 13.28 -2.19
N THR A 99 30.20 12.62 -1.06
CA THR A 99 31.51 12.69 -0.39
C THR A 99 32.39 11.56 -0.91
N PRO A 100 33.42 11.83 -1.73
CA PRO A 100 34.39 10.81 -2.09
C PRO A 100 35.07 10.29 -0.82
N PHE A 101 35.26 8.98 -0.73
CA PHE A 101 36.08 8.39 0.34
C PHE A 101 37.46 9.08 0.31
N PRO A 102 37.97 9.61 1.44
CA PRO A 102 39.31 10.16 1.46
C PRO A 102 40.28 9.03 1.09
N SER A 103 40.90 9.15 -0.08
CA SER A 103 41.99 8.26 -0.49
C SER A 103 43.12 8.46 0.53
N GLN A 104 43.33 7.49 1.40
CA GLN A 104 44.50 7.50 2.26
C GLN A 104 45.74 7.32 1.38
N SER A 105 46.53 8.38 1.27
CA SER A 105 47.87 8.42 0.69
C SER A 105 48.91 8.26 1.79
#